data_AF-A0A965S460-F1
#
_entry.id   AF-A0A965S460-F1
#
_cell.length_a   1.000
_cell.length_b   1.000
_cell.length_c   1.000
_cell.angle_alpha   90.00
_cell.angle_beta   90.00
_cell.angle_gamma   90.00
#
_symmetry.space_group_name_H-M   'P 1'
#
loop_
_entity.id
_entity.type
_entity.pdbx_description
1 polymer ?
#
loop_
_entity_poly.entity_id
_entity_poly.type
_entity_poly.pdbx_seq_one_letter_code
_entity_poly.pdbx_strand_id
1 'polypeptide(L)'
;MDYQSKTSAALVQLLCRNYWKIHPEFKVTSAGFEQDIQNTTAALVIGDRTFAMNGRYPFEFDLAEHWYMYTGMPFVFAVWVSLKPLDDRFLLGFETCLNFGLNHIDDVITNRPKTEQAFLTTYLKHCINYRIDAEKHKALQYFLALIS
;
A
#
# COMPACT_ATOMS: atom_id res chain seq x y z
N MET A 1 0.13 -3.75 14.83
CA MET A 1 0.66 -3.98 13.49
C MET A 1 -0.29 -4.90 12.79
N ASP A 2 -0.91 -4.41 11.73
CA ASP A 2 -1.79 -5.21 10.90
C ASP A 2 -1.07 -6.48 10.41
N TYR A 3 -1.57 -7.65 10.79
CA TYR A 3 -0.99 -8.93 10.41
C TYR A 3 -1.11 -9.21 8.90
N GLN A 4 -1.87 -8.39 8.18
CA GLN A 4 -2.21 -8.59 6.77
C GLN A 4 -1.16 -8.07 5.77
N SER A 5 -0.12 -7.32 6.18
CA SER A 5 0.95 -6.89 5.26
C SER A 5 2.32 -6.79 5.90
N LYS A 6 3.25 -7.63 5.41
CA LYS A 6 4.67 -7.60 5.77
C LYS A 6 5.35 -6.33 5.26
N THR A 7 5.01 -5.87 4.05
CA THR A 7 5.62 -4.68 3.42
C THR A 7 5.32 -3.42 4.21
N SER A 8 4.06 -3.18 4.56
CA SER A 8 3.65 -1.96 5.28
C SER A 8 4.16 -1.97 6.73
N ALA A 9 4.22 -3.14 7.37
CA ALA A 9 4.81 -3.29 8.69
C ALA A 9 6.32 -2.97 8.68
N ALA A 10 7.06 -3.47 7.69
CA ALA A 10 8.48 -3.14 7.53
C ALA A 10 8.68 -1.65 7.22
N LEU A 11 7.85 -1.06 6.36
CA LEU A 11 7.94 0.36 6.00
C LEU A 11 7.71 1.27 7.21
N VAL A 12 6.66 1.04 8.01
CA VAL A 12 6.41 1.89 9.19
C VAL A 12 7.53 1.78 10.23
N GLN A 13 8.07 0.57 10.45
CA GLN A 13 9.21 0.38 11.34
C GLN A 13 10.46 1.13 10.85
N LEU A 14 10.72 1.07 9.54
CA LEU A 14 11.81 1.81 8.91
C LEU A 14 11.61 3.31 9.07
N LEU A 15 10.41 3.85 8.81
CA LEU A 15 10.12 5.28 8.94
C LEU A 15 10.25 5.77 10.38
N CYS A 16 9.75 5.01 11.37
CA CYS A 16 9.94 5.30 12.78
C CYS A 16 11.44 5.46 13.13
N ARG A 17 12.26 4.49 12.71
CA ARG A 17 13.70 4.48 13.04
C ARG A 17 14.51 5.50 12.25
N ASN A 18 14.26 5.60 10.95
CA ASN A 18 15.15 6.30 10.02
C ASN A 18 14.71 7.72 9.70
N TYR A 19 13.41 7.99 9.69
CA TYR A 19 12.86 9.29 9.31
C TYR A 19 12.35 10.07 10.53
N TRP A 20 11.37 9.53 11.25
CA TRP A 20 10.75 10.19 12.40
C TRP A 20 11.60 10.18 13.67
N LYS A 21 12.62 9.30 13.74
CA LYS A 21 13.54 9.16 14.89
C LYS A 21 12.82 8.85 16.20
N ILE A 22 11.81 7.97 16.14
CA ILE A 22 11.05 7.48 17.28
C ILE A 22 11.21 5.97 17.47
N HIS A 23 11.01 5.51 18.71
CA HIS A 23 11.15 4.10 19.09
C HIS A 23 9.86 3.57 19.76
N PRO A 24 8.74 3.48 19.03
CA PRO A 24 7.50 2.94 19.59
C PRO A 24 7.61 1.43 19.83
N GLU A 25 6.79 0.94 20.76
CA GLU A 25 6.59 -0.49 20.96
C GLU A 25 5.66 -1.05 19.87
N PHE A 26 6.13 -2.03 19.09
CA PHE A 26 5.31 -2.66 18.04
C PHE A 26 4.60 -3.90 18.56
N LYS A 27 3.28 -3.82 18.70
CA LYS A 27 2.42 -4.95 19.08
C LYS A 27 1.68 -5.51 17.86
N VAL A 28 1.54 -6.83 17.78
CA VAL A 28 0.64 -7.47 16.80
C VAL A 28 -0.80 -7.19 17.23
N THR A 29 -1.65 -6.75 16.31
CA THR A 29 -3.05 -6.42 16.60
C THR A 29 -3.99 -7.56 16.24
N SER A 30 -5.12 -7.66 16.94
CA SER A 30 -6.25 -8.55 16.62
C SER A 30 -7.40 -7.76 15.98
N ALA A 31 -8.42 -8.45 15.44
CA ALA A 31 -9.61 -7.78 14.92
C ALA A 31 -10.22 -6.84 15.97
N GLY A 32 -10.60 -5.62 15.57
CA GLY A 32 -11.19 -4.61 16.45
C GLY A 32 -10.20 -3.66 17.13
N PHE A 33 -8.89 -3.78 16.86
CA PHE A 33 -7.85 -2.91 17.45
C PHE A 33 -8.06 -1.42 17.18
N GLU A 34 -8.88 -1.07 16.18
CA GLU A 34 -9.20 0.30 15.83
C GLU A 34 -9.83 1.07 17.02
N GLN A 35 -10.47 0.34 17.95
CA GLN A 35 -11.03 0.89 19.19
C GLN A 35 -9.97 1.16 20.28
N ASP A 36 -8.81 0.52 20.18
CA ASP A 36 -7.71 0.63 21.14
C ASP A 36 -6.79 1.84 20.84
N ILE A 37 -7.07 2.57 19.76
CA ILE A 37 -6.31 3.77 19.36
C ILE A 37 -6.69 4.93 20.28
N GLN A 38 -5.98 5.04 21.40
CA GLN A 38 -6.15 6.10 22.39
C GLN A 38 -4.81 6.67 22.85
N ASN A 39 -4.84 7.95 23.25
CA ASN A 39 -3.69 8.67 23.80
C ASN A 39 -2.47 8.66 22.87
N THR A 40 -1.42 7.95 23.25
CA THR A 40 -0.14 7.84 22.52
C THR A 40 -0.08 6.60 21.62
N THR A 41 -1.21 5.91 21.43
CA THR A 41 -1.30 4.70 20.61
C THR A 41 -1.62 5.08 19.16
N ALA A 42 -0.81 4.60 18.23
CA ALA A 42 -1.07 4.66 16.80
C ALA A 42 -1.27 3.26 16.24
N ALA A 43 -1.94 3.16 15.09
CA ALA A 43 -2.10 1.88 14.42
C ALA A 43 -1.78 1.95 12.94
N LEU A 44 -1.19 0.86 12.44
CA LEU A 44 -1.05 0.59 11.02
C LEU A 44 -2.33 -0.10 10.55
N VAL A 45 -2.99 0.48 9.55
CA VAL A 45 -4.18 -0.07 8.89
C VAL A 45 -3.90 -0.11 7.39
N ILE A 46 -4.26 -1.20 6.71
CA ILE A 46 -4.10 -1.32 5.26
C ILE A 46 -5.37 -1.85 4.56
N GLY A 47 -5.42 -1.63 3.24
CA GLY A 47 -6.53 -2.04 2.39
C GLY A 47 -7.81 -1.23 2.64
N ASP A 48 -8.94 -1.77 2.20
CA ASP A 48 -10.23 -1.05 2.19
C ASP A 48 -10.70 -0.56 3.57
N ARG A 49 -10.18 -1.15 4.65
CA ARG A 49 -10.46 -0.71 6.03
C ARG A 49 -10.03 0.72 6.30
N THR A 50 -9.02 1.23 5.59
CA THR A 50 -8.59 2.62 5.74
C THR A 50 -9.67 3.61 5.31
N PHE A 51 -10.54 3.23 4.39
CA PHE A 51 -11.54 4.14 3.82
C PHE A 51 -12.57 4.57 4.86
N ALA A 52 -13.00 3.64 5.73
CA ALA A 52 -13.93 3.93 6.83
C ALA A 52 -13.24 4.62 8.03
N MET A 53 -11.92 4.77 8.00
CA MET A 53 -11.12 5.39 9.06
C MET A 53 -10.70 6.83 8.75
N ASN A 54 -10.79 7.25 7.49
CA ASN A 54 -10.39 8.57 7.05
C ASN A 54 -11.16 9.69 7.77
N GLY A 55 -10.42 10.66 8.32
CA GLY A 55 -10.96 11.79 9.08
C GLY A 55 -11.48 11.43 10.48
N ARG A 56 -11.25 10.21 10.99
CA ARG A 56 -11.68 9.81 12.34
C ARG A 56 -10.65 10.11 13.42
N TYR A 57 -9.39 10.33 13.04
CA TYR A 57 -8.30 10.57 13.98
C TYR A 57 -7.68 11.95 13.71
N PRO A 58 -7.14 12.61 14.76
CA PRO A 58 -6.51 13.92 14.60
C PRO A 58 -5.23 13.88 13.75
N PHE A 59 -4.62 12.70 13.62
CA PHE A 59 -3.40 12.47 12.84
C PHE A 59 -3.55 11.22 11.99
N GLU A 60 -3.37 11.38 10.69
CA GLU A 60 -3.43 10.32 9.69
C GLU A 60 -2.24 10.52 8.73
N PHE A 61 -1.47 9.46 8.51
CA PHE A 61 -0.22 9.53 7.76
C PHE A 61 -0.24 8.51 6.63
N ASP A 62 -0.08 8.98 5.39
CA ASP A 62 0.14 8.11 4.25
C ASP A 62 1.61 7.64 4.24
N LEU A 63 1.84 6.33 4.35
CA LEU A 63 3.21 5.80 4.39
C LEU A 63 3.98 5.99 3.09
N ALA A 64 3.31 5.99 1.94
CA ALA A 64 3.95 6.24 0.65
C ALA A 64 4.37 7.71 0.52
N GLU A 65 3.55 8.64 1.03
CA GLU A 65 3.91 10.05 1.14
C GLU A 65 5.15 10.24 2.01
N HIS A 66 5.17 9.65 3.21
CA HIS A 66 6.32 9.78 4.12
C HIS A 66 7.58 9.11 3.59
N TRP A 67 7.43 8.00 2.87
CA TRP A 67 8.54 7.41 2.13
C TRP A 67 9.09 8.35 1.07
N TYR A 68 8.21 9.01 0.31
CA TYR A 68 8.61 9.98 -0.71
C TYR A 68 9.27 11.20 -0.07
N MET A 69 8.77 11.71 1.06
CA MET A 69 9.44 12.80 1.80
C MET A 69 10.83 12.39 2.32
N TYR A 70 11.00 11.13 2.72
CA TYR A 70 12.29 10.62 3.19
C TYR A 70 13.29 10.39 2.04
N THR A 71 12.85 9.86 0.90
CA THR A 71 13.74 9.31 -0.12
C THR A 71 13.69 10.01 -1.48
N GLY A 72 12.61 10.75 -1.75
CA GLY A 72 12.26 11.25 -3.08
C GLY A 72 11.86 10.17 -4.09
N MET A 73 11.67 8.92 -3.65
CA MET A 73 11.39 7.78 -4.53
C MET A 73 9.94 7.30 -4.43
N PRO A 74 9.37 6.74 -5.51
CA PRO A 74 8.09 6.04 -5.40
C PRO A 74 8.20 4.82 -4.46
N PHE A 75 7.09 4.34 -3.93
CA PHE A 75 7.05 3.12 -3.12
C PHE A 75 6.36 1.97 -3.86
N VAL A 76 6.91 0.76 -3.76
CA VAL A 76 6.34 -0.46 -4.37
C VAL A 76 5.78 -1.35 -3.26
N PHE A 77 4.45 -1.40 -3.15
CA PHE A 77 3.79 -2.22 -2.12
C PHE A 77 3.74 -3.71 -2.47
N ALA A 78 3.51 -4.05 -3.74
CA ALA A 78 3.31 -5.42 -4.20
C ALA A 78 3.78 -5.59 -5.65
N VAL A 79 4.22 -6.81 -5.96
CA VAL A 79 4.63 -7.24 -7.30
C VAL A 79 4.16 -8.67 -7.55
N TRP A 80 3.89 -8.99 -8.80
CA TRP A 80 3.72 -10.37 -9.25
C TRP A 80 5.10 -10.95 -9.60
N VAL A 81 5.49 -12.04 -8.94
CA VAL A 81 6.82 -12.66 -9.12
C VAL A 81 6.69 -14.16 -9.29
N SER A 82 7.57 -14.73 -10.12
CA SER A 82 7.72 -16.18 -10.27
C SER A 82 9.17 -16.58 -10.02
N LEU A 83 9.36 -17.69 -9.31
CA LEU A 83 10.69 -18.28 -9.08
C LEU A 83 11.18 -19.11 -10.28
N LYS A 84 10.29 -19.36 -11.25
CA LYS A 84 10.56 -20.16 -12.45
C LYS A 84 10.13 -19.37 -13.69
N PRO A 85 10.80 -19.55 -14.83
CA PRO A 85 10.29 -19.07 -16.10
C PRO A 85 8.86 -19.56 -16.31
N LEU A 86 7.97 -18.66 -16.71
CA LEU A 86 6.61 -18.97 -17.11
C LEU A 86 6.57 -19.09 -18.63
N ASP A 87 5.72 -19.96 -19.15
CA ASP A 87 5.61 -20.13 -20.60
C ASP A 87 4.89 -18.93 -21.25
N ASP A 88 5.19 -18.70 -22.53
CA ASP A 88 4.67 -17.55 -23.28
C ASP A 88 3.14 -17.51 -23.33
N ARG A 89 2.48 -18.67 -23.28
CA ARG A 89 1.02 -18.76 -23.31
C ARG A 89 0.42 -18.24 -22.02
N PHE A 90 1.02 -18.61 -20.88
CA PHE A 90 0.64 -18.04 -19.59
C PHE A 90 0.90 -16.53 -19.56
N LEU A 91 2.06 -16.07 -20.01
CA LEU A 91 2.42 -14.64 -20.00
C LEU A 91 1.42 -13.81 -20.82
N LEU A 92 1.08 -14.27 -22.02
CA LEU A 92 0.09 -13.60 -22.88
C LEU A 92 -1.31 -13.59 -22.24
N GLY A 93 -1.73 -14.71 -21.64
CA GLY A 93 -3.00 -14.80 -20.93
C GLY A 93 -3.07 -13.86 -19.73
N PHE A 94 -2.01 -13.81 -18.93
CA PHE A 94 -1.90 -12.92 -17.77
C PHE A 94 -1.92 -11.45 -18.19
N GLU A 95 -1.13 -11.07 -19.21
CA GLU A 95 -1.12 -9.71 -19.74
C GLU A 95 -2.50 -9.31 -20.27
N THR A 96 -3.19 -10.21 -20.98
CA THR A 96 -4.53 -9.97 -21.50
C THR A 96 -5.52 -9.71 -20.36
N CYS A 97 -5.54 -10.57 -19.33
CA CYS A 97 -6.42 -10.42 -18.17
C CYS A 97 -6.12 -9.15 -17.37
N LEU A 98 -4.84 -8.83 -17.16
CA LEU A 98 -4.43 -7.63 -16.43
C LEU A 98 -4.86 -6.37 -17.18
N ASN A 99 -4.56 -6.28 -18.48
CA ASN A 99 -4.94 -5.15 -19.31
C ASN A 99 -6.47 -5.00 -19.40
N PHE A 100 -7.20 -6.12 -19.46
CA PHE A 100 -8.66 -6.09 -19.39
C PHE A 100 -9.12 -5.43 -18.07
N GLY A 101 -8.63 -5.88 -16.92
CA GLY A 101 -9.00 -5.28 -15.63
C GLY A 101 -8.68 -3.79 -15.53
N LEU A 102 -7.50 -3.37 -16.00
CA LEU A 102 -7.07 -1.97 -15.96
C LEU A 102 -7.91 -1.07 -16.88
N ASN A 103 -8.33 -1.58 -18.05
CA ASN A 103 -9.17 -0.84 -18.98
C ASN A 103 -10.64 -0.75 -18.53
N HIS A 104 -11.06 -1.56 -17.54
CA HIS A 104 -12.43 -1.59 -17.02
C HIS A 104 -12.50 -1.18 -15.54
N ILE A 105 -11.56 -0.34 -15.07
CA ILE A 105 -11.61 0.22 -13.72
C ILE A 105 -12.92 0.98 -13.47
N ASP A 106 -13.46 1.66 -14.49
CA ASP A 106 -14.74 2.37 -14.41
C ASP A 106 -15.92 1.44 -14.10
N ASP A 107 -15.91 0.20 -14.60
CA ASP A 107 -16.96 -0.77 -14.31
C ASP A 107 -16.91 -1.20 -12.85
N VAL A 108 -15.69 -1.38 -12.30
CA VAL A 108 -15.50 -1.67 -10.87
C VAL A 108 -16.04 -0.54 -10.01
N ILE A 109 -15.77 0.72 -10.38
CA ILE A 109 -16.25 1.91 -9.66
C ILE A 109 -17.79 1.99 -9.75
N THR A 110 -18.36 1.77 -10.93
CA THR A 110 -19.80 1.93 -11.18
C THR A 110 -20.63 0.91 -10.39
N ASN A 111 -20.08 -0.28 -10.14
CA ASN A 111 -20.70 -1.34 -9.34
C ASN A 111 -20.60 -1.12 -7.82
N ARG A 112 -20.04 0.00 -7.35
CA ARG A 112 -19.91 0.34 -5.93
C ARG A 112 -20.94 1.41 -5.51
N PRO A 113 -21.26 1.51 -4.21
CA PRO A 113 -22.16 2.55 -3.70
C PRO A 113 -21.74 3.95 -4.18
N LYS A 114 -22.71 4.78 -4.59
CA LYS A 114 -22.44 6.14 -5.11
C LYS A 114 -21.59 7.00 -4.17
N THR A 115 -21.72 6.78 -2.86
CA THR A 115 -20.93 7.45 -1.81
C THR A 115 -19.43 7.15 -1.88
N GLU A 116 -19.03 6.02 -2.47
CA GLU A 116 -17.63 5.60 -2.59
C GLU A 116 -17.01 5.94 -3.95
N GLN A 117 -17.83 6.20 -4.98
CA GLN A 117 -17.35 6.28 -6.37
C GLN A 117 -16.32 7.39 -6.61
N ALA A 118 -16.54 8.58 -6.05
CA ALA A 118 -15.60 9.70 -6.20
C ALA A 118 -14.23 9.35 -5.59
N PHE A 119 -14.23 8.78 -4.38
CA PHE A 119 -13.02 8.34 -3.71
C PHE A 119 -12.32 7.22 -4.49
N LEU A 120 -13.05 6.18 -4.89
CA LEU A 120 -12.51 5.04 -5.65
C LEU A 120 -11.96 5.46 -7.01
N THR A 121 -12.57 6.45 -7.66
CA THR A 121 -12.05 7.04 -8.90
C THR A 121 -10.65 7.60 -8.67
N THR A 122 -10.49 8.44 -7.66
CA THR A 122 -9.18 9.00 -7.31
C THR A 122 -8.20 7.90 -6.91
N TYR A 123 -8.61 7.00 -6.03
CA TYR A 123 -7.74 5.95 -5.50
C TYR A 123 -7.23 5.00 -6.60
N LEU A 124 -8.13 4.41 -7.39
CA LEU A 124 -7.79 3.39 -8.37
C LEU A 124 -7.13 3.96 -9.64
N LYS A 125 -7.37 5.23 -9.99
CA LYS A 125 -6.84 5.83 -11.23
C LYS A 125 -5.68 6.79 -11.01
N HIS A 126 -5.57 7.42 -9.84
CA HIS A 126 -4.59 8.48 -9.59
C HIS A 126 -3.63 8.18 -8.44
N CYS A 127 -4.05 7.40 -7.43
CA CYS A 127 -3.16 7.04 -6.32
C CYS A 127 -2.34 5.77 -6.60
N ILE A 128 -2.91 4.79 -7.31
CA ILE A 128 -2.22 3.53 -7.63
C ILE A 128 -1.55 3.62 -9.00
N ASN A 129 -0.26 3.30 -9.04
CA ASN A 129 0.46 3.07 -10.28
C ASN A 129 0.73 1.57 -10.46
N TYR A 130 0.02 0.94 -11.39
CA TYR A 130 0.08 -0.51 -11.64
C TYR A 130 1.31 -0.95 -12.44
N ARG A 131 2.02 -0.02 -13.12
CA ARG A 131 3.17 -0.35 -13.95
C ARG A 131 4.46 -0.15 -13.19
N ILE A 132 5.27 -1.21 -13.11
CA ILE A 132 6.62 -1.14 -12.58
C ILE A 132 7.58 -0.68 -13.68
N ASP A 133 8.17 0.50 -13.49
CA ASP A 133 9.17 1.08 -14.38
C ASP A 133 10.56 1.03 -13.74
N ALA A 134 11.58 1.54 -14.44
CA ALA A 134 12.95 1.52 -13.97
C ALA A 134 13.14 2.26 -12.62
N GLU A 135 12.44 3.38 -12.43
CA GLU A 135 12.49 4.17 -11.18
C GLU A 135 11.88 3.37 -10.01
N LYS A 136 10.74 2.71 -10.23
CA LYS A 136 10.12 1.84 -9.21
C LYS A 136 10.95 0.60 -8.92
N HIS A 137 11.62 0.03 -9.92
CA HIS A 137 12.59 -1.05 -9.69
C HIS A 137 13.75 -0.60 -8.80
N LYS A 138 14.33 0.57 -9.07
CA LYS A 138 15.40 1.15 -8.24
C LYS A 138 14.92 1.42 -6.82
N ALA A 139 13.72 1.99 -6.67
CA ALA A 139 13.12 2.26 -5.37
C ALA A 139 12.86 0.98 -4.56
N LEU A 140 12.38 -0.08 -5.22
CA LEU A 140 12.19 -1.39 -4.60
C LEU A 140 13.53 -1.96 -4.07
N GLN A 141 14.58 -1.93 -4.88
CA GLN A 141 15.91 -2.40 -4.45
C GLN A 141 16.45 -1.57 -3.28
N TYR A 142 16.26 -0.25 -3.32
CA TYR A 142 16.66 0.63 -2.23
C TYR A 142 15.92 0.31 -0.93
N PHE A 143 14.60 0.12 -0.98
CA PHE A 143 13.82 -0.30 0.18
C PHE A 143 14.30 -1.63 0.76
N LEU A 144 14.50 -2.64 -0.10
CA LEU A 144 14.98 -3.96 0.32
C LEU A 144 16.34 -3.88 1.03
N ALA A 145 17.27 -3.06 0.53
CA ALA A 145 18.58 -2.87 1.15
C ALA A 145 18.50 -2.23 2.55
N LEU A 146 17.47 -1.44 2.85
CA LEU A 146 17.29 -0.79 4.16
C LEU A 146 16.64 -1.69 5.22
N ILE A 147 16.00 -2.78 4.79
CA ILE A 147 15.31 -3.73 5.67
C ILE A 147 15.99 -5.10 5.74
N SER A 148 17.07 -5.29 4.97
CA SER A 148 17.89 -6.51 4.97
C SER A 148 18.84 -6.57 6.16
#